data_AF-A0A658P0A5-F1
#
_entry.id   AF-A0A658P0A5-F1
#
_cell.length_a   1.000
_cell.length_b   1.000
_cell.length_c   1.000
_cell.angle_alpha   90.00
_cell.angle_beta   90.00
_cell.angle_gamma   90.00
#
_symmetry.space_group_name_H-M   'P 1'
#
loop_
_entity.id
_entity.type
_entity.pdbx_description
1 polymer ?
#
loop_
_entity_poly.entity_id
_entity_poly.type
_entity_poly.pdbx_seq_one_letter_code
_entity_poly.pdbx_strand_id
1 'polypeptide(L)'
;MDAQQTQMDVIANNLANVGTTGFKRQRAVFEDLLYQTLRQPGAQSTEQSELSSGLQVGTGVRTAATARIFAQGSLQQTGGALDVAIQGKGFLQVAMPD
;
A
#
# COMPACT_ATOMS: atom_id res chain seq x y z
N MET A 1 -14.99 3.02 2.92
CA MET A 1 -14.67 1.66 3.42
C MET A 1 -13.69 0.94 2.49
N ASP A 2 -13.59 1.36 1.24
CA ASP A 2 -12.80 0.72 0.17
C ASP A 2 -11.30 0.60 0.46
N ALA A 3 -10.72 1.56 1.19
CA ALA A 3 -9.32 1.48 1.62
C ALA A 3 -9.06 0.29 2.56
N GLN A 4 -9.96 0.04 3.50
CA GLN A 4 -9.84 -1.12 4.41
C GLN A 4 -10.06 -2.43 3.66
N GLN A 5 -11.01 -2.47 2.73
CA GLN A 5 -11.23 -3.64 1.87
C GLN A 5 -9.98 -3.97 1.05
N THR A 6 -9.38 -2.97 0.41
CA THR A 6 -8.13 -3.14 -0.36
C THR A 6 -6.99 -3.64 0.53
N GLN A 7 -6.93 -3.17 1.78
CA GLN A 7 -5.94 -3.69 2.74
C GLN A 7 -6.15 -5.18 3.01
N MET A 8 -7.40 -5.60 3.24
CA MET A 8 -7.74 -7.00 3.46
C MET A 8 -7.41 -7.85 2.25
N ASP A 9 -7.71 -7.38 1.04
CA ASP A 9 -7.43 -8.12 -0.19
C ASP A 9 -5.92 -8.32 -0.39
N VAL A 10 -5.10 -7.30 -0.10
CA VAL A 10 -3.63 -7.40 -0.15
C VAL A 10 -3.10 -8.38 0.91
N ILE A 11 -3.65 -8.36 2.12
CA ILE A 11 -3.26 -9.30 3.18
C ILE A 11 -3.64 -10.73 2.79
N ALA A 12 -4.85 -10.94 2.29
CA ALA A 12 -5.35 -12.24 1.85
C ALA A 12 -4.49 -12.80 0.72
N ASN A 13 -4.14 -11.97 -0.28
CA ASN A 13 -3.26 -12.38 -1.37
C ASN A 13 -1.86 -12.78 -0.88
N ASN A 14 -1.29 -12.01 0.06
CA ASN A 14 0.00 -12.34 0.66
C ASN A 14 -0.04 -13.65 1.43
N LEU A 15 -1.10 -13.90 2.20
CA LEU A 15 -1.27 -15.12 2.98
C LEU A 15 -1.46 -16.34 2.07
N ALA A 16 -2.28 -16.21 1.02
CA ALA A 16 -2.51 -17.27 0.05
C ALA A 16 -1.22 -17.70 -0.67
N ASN A 17 -0.27 -16.78 -0.87
CA ASN A 17 0.98 -17.03 -1.58
C ASN A 17 2.20 -17.22 -0.66
N VAL A 18 2.00 -17.45 0.64
CA VAL A 18 3.10 -17.62 1.61
C VAL A 18 3.99 -18.83 1.28
N GLY A 19 3.42 -19.86 0.65
CA GLY A 19 4.15 -21.07 0.22
C GLY A 19 4.71 -21.02 -1.21
N THR A 20 4.46 -19.95 -1.96
CA THR A 20 4.87 -19.85 -3.37
C THR A 20 6.34 -19.44 -3.49
N THR A 21 7.17 -20.29 -4.11
CA THR A 21 8.60 -20.00 -4.32
C THR A 21 8.80 -18.71 -5.10
N GLY A 22 9.65 -17.82 -4.59
CA GLY A 22 9.97 -16.55 -5.26
C GLY A 22 8.91 -15.45 -5.11
N PHE A 23 7.80 -15.69 -4.40
CA PHE A 23 6.76 -14.67 -4.20
C PHE A 23 7.30 -13.46 -3.42
N LYS A 24 6.95 -12.25 -3.90
CA LYS A 24 7.29 -10.97 -3.24
C LYS A 24 6.01 -10.32 -2.75
N ARG A 25 5.89 -10.20 -1.42
CA ARG A 25 4.71 -9.64 -0.75
C ARG A 25 4.40 -8.22 -1.20
N GLN A 26 3.13 -7.88 -1.20
CA GLN A 26 2.62 -6.54 -1.50
C GLN A 26 2.20 -5.81 -0.24
N ARG A 27 2.20 -4.48 -0.27
CA ARG A 27 1.71 -3.61 0.80
C ARG A 27 0.83 -2.52 0.20
N ALA A 28 -0.38 -2.36 0.75
CA ALA A 28 -1.24 -1.23 0.41
C ALA A 28 -0.66 0.06 1.01
N VAL A 29 -0.61 1.12 0.19
CA VAL A 29 -0.21 2.48 0.59
C VAL A 29 -1.44 3.37 0.48
N PHE A 30 -1.73 4.08 1.56
CA PHE A 30 -2.85 5.01 1.65
C PHE A 30 -2.34 6.44 1.67
N GLU A 31 -3.11 7.33 1.05
CA GLU A 31 -2.89 8.77 1.09
C GLU A 31 -4.17 9.45 1.56
N ASP A 32 -4.00 10.48 2.40
CA ASP A 32 -5.10 11.34 2.82
C ASP A 32 -5.53 12.22 1.65
N LEU A 33 -6.84 12.40 1.49
CA LEU A 33 -7.41 13.27 0.46
C LEU A 33 -7.33 14.75 0.90
N LEU A 34 -7.30 15.65 -0.09
CA LEU A 34 -7.19 17.09 0.14
C LEU A 34 -8.35 17.60 1.01
N TYR A 35 -8.03 18.24 2.13
CA TYR A 35 -9.01 18.82 3.04
C TYR A 35 -9.87 19.90 2.36
N GLN A 36 -11.19 19.85 2.56
CA GLN A 36 -12.09 20.94 2.19
C GLN A 36 -12.21 21.92 3.36
N THR A 37 -11.70 23.13 3.17
CA THR A 37 -11.90 24.22 4.13
C THR A 37 -13.28 24.82 3.89
N LEU A 38 -14.27 24.42 4.69
CA LEU A 38 -15.64 24.94 4.60
C LEU A 38 -15.74 26.36 5.18
N ARG A 39 -14.92 26.69 6.18
CA ARG A 39 -14.83 28.04 6.76
C ARG A 39 -13.41 28.34 7.19
N GLN A 40 -12.84 29.43 6.68
CA GLN A 40 -11.52 29.90 7.10
C GLN A 40 -11.59 30.48 8.53
N PRO A 41 -10.56 30.26 9.38
CA PRO A 41 -10.45 30.94 10.66
C PRO A 41 -10.51 32.46 10.48
N GLY A 42 -11.34 33.17 11.24
CA GLY A 42 -11.48 34.63 11.15
C GLY A 42 -12.58 35.12 10.18
N ALA A 43 -13.44 34.25 9.65
CA ALA A 43 -14.62 34.68 8.90
C ALA A 43 -15.65 35.35 9.84
N GLN A 44 -16.13 36.55 9.48
CA GLN A 44 -17.14 37.27 10.27
C GLN A 44 -18.44 36.45 10.40
N SER A 45 -18.82 36.15 11.64
CA SER A 45 -20.18 35.77 12.00
C SER A 45 -20.86 37.02 12.61
N THR A 46 -22.10 37.28 12.20
CA THR A 46 -22.91 38.47 12.51
C THR A 46 -22.58 39.20 13.82
N GLU A 47 -22.27 40.49 13.66
CA GLU A 47 -22.12 41.64 14.57
C GLU A 47 -21.43 41.53 15.95
N GLN A 48 -21.16 40.36 16.56
CA GLN A 48 -20.45 40.39 17.86
C GLN A 48 -19.66 39.14 18.28
N SER A 49 -19.31 38.23 17.37
CA SER A 49 -18.46 37.08 17.74
C SER A 49 -17.57 36.63 16.60
N GLU A 50 -16.26 36.81 16.77
CA GLU A 50 -15.26 36.14 15.94
C GLU A 50 -15.22 34.65 16.31
N LEU A 51 -15.57 33.80 15.35
CA LEU A 51 -15.39 32.36 15.50
C LEU A 51 -13.90 32.03 15.34
N SER A 52 -13.25 31.68 16.46
CA SER A 52 -11.81 31.41 16.54
C SER A 52 -11.36 30.15 15.79
N SER A 53 -12.27 29.22 15.46
CA SER A 53 -11.93 27.92 14.89
C SER A 53 -12.41 27.80 13.43
N GLY A 54 -11.47 27.59 12.51
CA GLY A 54 -11.79 27.21 11.12
C GLY A 54 -12.35 25.80 11.05
N LEU A 55 -13.35 25.59 10.19
CA LEU A 55 -13.93 24.27 9.95
C LEU A 55 -13.25 23.66 8.72
N GLN A 56 -12.36 22.70 8.97
CA GLN A 56 -11.69 21.92 7.93
C GLN A 56 -12.25 20.49 7.96
N VAL A 57 -12.86 20.07 6.85
CA VAL A 57 -13.42 18.73 6.72
C VAL A 57 -12.42 17.88 5.94
N GLY A 58 -11.92 16.82 6.58
CA GLY A 58 -11.14 15.79 5.91
C GLY A 58 -12.02 15.06 4.88
N THR A 59 -11.58 15.01 3.63
CA THR A 59 -12.34 14.41 2.52
C THR A 59 -12.17 12.88 2.43
N GLY A 60 -11.43 12.28 3.36
CA GLY A 60 -11.27 10.83 3.49
C GLY A 60 -9.86 10.36 3.15
N VAL A 61 -9.72 9.04 2.97
CA VAL A 61 -8.45 8.37 2.62
C VAL A 61 -8.66 7.55 1.35
N ARG A 62 -7.68 7.57 0.44
CA ARG A 62 -7.69 6.72 -0.77
C ARG A 62 -6.51 5.76 -0.78
N THR A 63 -6.66 4.66 -1.49
CA THR A 63 -5.54 3.78 -1.86
C THR A 63 -4.73 4.46 -2.96
N ALA A 64 -3.47 4.75 -2.68
CA ALA A 64 -2.58 5.41 -3.62
C ALA A 64 -1.88 4.39 -4.53
N ALA A 65 -1.37 3.30 -3.95
CA ALA A 65 -0.70 2.23 -4.69
C ALA A 65 -0.59 0.93 -3.88
N THR A 66 -0.29 -0.17 -4.57
CA THR A 66 0.19 -1.41 -3.96
C THR A 66 1.68 -1.59 -4.26
N ALA A 67 2.52 -1.42 -3.24
CA ALA A 67 3.97 -1.53 -3.38
C ALA A 67 4.43 -2.98 -3.17
N ARG A 68 5.31 -3.48 -4.05
CA ARG A 68 5.94 -4.80 -3.88
C ARG A 68 7.23 -4.67 -3.06
N ILE A 69 7.43 -5.59 -2.13
CA ILE A 69 8.57 -5.57 -1.22
C ILE A 69 9.57 -6.67 -1.62
N PHE A 70 10.72 -6.24 -2.13
CA PHE A 70 11.79 -7.10 -2.62
C PHE A 70 12.78 -7.51 -1.51
N ALA A 71 12.26 -8.07 -0.42
CA ALA A 71 13.10 -8.68 0.61
C ALA A 71 13.55 -10.08 0.17
N GLN A 72 14.75 -10.49 0.59
CA GLN A 72 15.20 -11.87 0.45
C GLN A 72 14.45 -12.73 1.48
N GLY A 73 13.89 -13.85 1.02
CA GLY A 73 13.27 -14.85 1.89
C GLY A 73 14.28 -15.89 2.37
N SER A 74 13.82 -16.83 3.19
CA SER A 74 14.59 -18.02 3.54
C SER A 74 14.82 -18.89 2.30
N LEU A 75 16.05 -19.36 2.11
CA LEU A 75 16.38 -20.36 1.10
C LEU A 75 16.33 -21.74 1.75
N GLN A 76 15.70 -22.69 1.08
CA GLN A 76 15.66 -24.10 1.50
C GLN A 76 16.33 -24.95 0.42
N GLN A 77 17.26 -25.80 0.84
CA GLN A 77 17.90 -26.75 -0.07
C GLN A 77 16.93 -27.90 -0.37
N THR A 78 16.66 -28.13 -1.65
CA THR A 78 15.74 -29.17 -2.14
C THR A 78 16.47 -30.43 -2.60
N GLY A 79 17.76 -30.34 -2.94
CA GLY A 79 18.56 -31.46 -3.43
C GLY A 79 18.39 -31.77 -4.94
N GLY A 80 17.53 -31.03 -5.64
CA GLY A 80 17.39 -31.13 -7.09
C GLY A 80 18.60 -30.55 -7.82
N ALA A 81 19.14 -31.26 -8.80
CA ALA A 81 20.30 -30.81 -9.58
C ALA A 81 20.04 -29.54 -10.41
N LEU A 82 18.76 -29.25 -10.69
CA LEU A 82 18.31 -28.10 -11.49
C LEU A 82 17.63 -27.02 -10.63
N ASP A 83 17.58 -27.20 -9.31
CA ASP A 83 16.95 -26.25 -8.41
C ASP A 83 17.95 -25.16 -8.02
N VAL A 84 17.79 -23.98 -8.63
CA VAL A 84 18.70 -22.85 -8.44
C VAL A 84 17.94 -21.69 -7.81
N ALA A 85 18.59 -21.02 -6.85
CA ALA A 85 18.10 -19.79 -6.24
C ALA A 85 19.15 -18.68 -6.33
N ILE A 86 18.70 -17.44 -6.48
CA ILE A 86 19.58 -16.26 -6.44
C ILE A 86 19.74 -15.81 -4.98
N GLN A 87 20.98 -15.75 -4.52
CA GLN A 87 21.33 -15.12 -3.24
C GLN A 87 21.74 -13.67 -3.49
N GLY A 88 20.89 -12.73 -3.07
CA GLY A 88 21.09 -11.30 -3.29
C GLY A 88 20.09 -10.73 -4.30
N LYS A 89 20.47 -9.64 -4.97
CA LYS A 89 19.61 -8.96 -5.94
C LYS A 89 19.84 -9.54 -7.34
N GLY A 90 18.76 -9.88 -8.04
CA GLY A 90 18.79 -10.38 -9.41
C GLY A 90 17.52 -11.13 -9.77
N PHE A 91 17.32 -11.36 -11.07
CA PHE A 91 16.20 -12.15 -11.60
C PHE A 91 16.73 -13.18 -12.60
N LEU A 92 16.04 -14.30 -12.71
CA LEU A 92 16.26 -15.26 -13.79
C LEU A 92 15.50 -14.77 -15.04
N GLN A 93 16.19 -14.72 -16.17
CA GLN A 93 15.58 -14.38 -17.45
C GLN A 93 15.02 -15.65 -18.09
N VAL A 94 13.76 -15.59 -18.55
CA VAL A 94 13.10 -16.67 -19.27
C VAL A 94 12.51 -16.09 -20.55
N ALA A 95 12.71 -16.77 -21.68
CA ALA A 95 12.04 -16.44 -22.93
C ALA A 95 10.73 -17.26 -23.01
N MET A 96 9.61 -16.59 -23.30
CA MET A 96 8.37 -17.29 -23.58
C MET A 96 8.45 -17.88 -24.99
N PRO A 97 7.89 -19.09 -25.24
CA PRO A 97 7.64 -19.53 -26.60
C PRO A 97 6.61 -18.57 -27.23
N ASP A 98 6.92 -18.06 -28.42
CA ASP A 98 6.05 -17.15 -29.20
C ASP A 98 4.65 -17.74 -29.46
#